data_AF-A0A850BIA4-F1
#
_entry.id   AF-A0A850BIA4-F1
#
_cell.length_a   1.000
_cell.length_b   1.000
_cell.length_c   1.000
_cell.angle_alpha   90.00
_cell.angle_beta   90.00
_cell.angle_gamma   90.00
#
_symmetry.space_group_name_H-M   'P 1'
#
loop_
_entity.id
_entity.type
_entity.pdbx_description
1 polymer ?
#
loop_
_entity_poly.entity_id
_entity_poly.type
_entity_poly.pdbx_seq_one_letter_code
_entity_poly.pdbx_strand_id
1 'polypeptide(L)'
;GGMGGAGGDPSAGLYCVPKGNLGEPCQANFQCHSGHCIDSVCCNSACEAACQACNIVGNIGTCTPLGSLDSPKTPDPSHGTCTNQGTACGGFCNGTPPQADNPSGCIYPGTSTQNTEPQCSCADSPCVAGPTTLTTFPCNGMGGFDEVKTDCGGFRCASAIACGTTCSSDADCLEDFTCENAACVPLPTEGKCDGDHTIRVPGKADIDCTPYKCSGSACLTACDSVDQCVAPKVCRLSGACEDPATAPTPLGSCDCVAAGAPGKTSGAPLSLCLAALALASMRRRRRSIGQ
;
A
#
# COMPACT_ATOMS: atom_id res chain seq x y z
N GLY A 1 -20.18 -21.54 -51.38
CA GLY A 1 -21.06 -21.94 -50.26
C GLY A 1 -22.11 -20.88 -50.09
N GLY A 2 -23.36 -21.22 -50.41
CA GLY A 2 -24.51 -20.33 -50.24
C GLY A 2 -25.34 -20.78 -49.05
N MET A 3 -25.78 -19.82 -48.24
CA MET A 3 -26.86 -19.92 -47.25
C MET A 3 -27.79 -18.77 -47.64
N GLY A 4 -28.99 -19.01 -48.19
CA GLY A 4 -30.11 -19.64 -47.50
C GLY A 4 -31.02 -18.56 -46.91
N GLY A 5 -31.42 -17.56 -47.71
CA GLY A 5 -32.33 -16.49 -47.30
C GLY A 5 -33.77 -16.98 -47.37
N ALA A 6 -34.43 -17.00 -46.22
CA ALA A 6 -35.82 -17.38 -46.05
C ALA A 6 -36.75 -16.59 -46.98
N GLY A 7 -37.71 -17.30 -47.58
CA GLY A 7 -38.75 -16.72 -48.40
C GLY A 7 -39.59 -15.74 -47.59
N GLY A 8 -39.44 -14.45 -47.90
CA GLY A 8 -40.44 -13.44 -47.56
C GLY A 8 -41.62 -13.63 -48.50
N ASP A 9 -42.74 -14.07 -47.94
CA ASP A 9 -44.04 -14.03 -48.60
C ASP A 9 -44.34 -12.57 -49.02
N PRO A 10 -44.63 -12.27 -50.31
CA PRO A 10 -44.90 -10.92 -50.77
C PRO A 10 -46.29 -10.39 -50.37
N SER A 11 -46.98 -11.06 -49.44
CA SER A 11 -48.27 -10.64 -48.91
C SER A 11 -48.15 -9.55 -47.83
N ALA A 12 -47.46 -8.46 -48.13
CA ALA A 12 -47.49 -7.23 -47.32
C ALA A 12 -48.80 -6.47 -47.57
N GLY A 13 -49.93 -7.09 -47.24
CA GLY A 13 -51.21 -6.39 -47.13
C GLY A 13 -51.19 -5.54 -45.86
N LEU A 14 -51.56 -4.26 -45.96
CA LEU A 14 -51.88 -3.44 -44.79
C LEU A 14 -53.16 -3.99 -44.13
N TYR A 15 -53.02 -5.00 -43.25
CA TYR A 15 -54.11 -5.38 -42.36
C TYR A 15 -53.98 -4.62 -41.04
N CYS A 16 -55.11 -4.10 -40.56
CA CYS A 16 -55.16 -3.43 -39.27
C CYS A 16 -55.07 -4.48 -38.17
N VAL A 17 -53.96 -4.50 -37.43
CA VAL A 17 -53.82 -5.29 -36.21
C VAL A 17 -54.37 -4.47 -35.04
N PRO A 18 -55.18 -5.06 -34.13
CA PRO A 18 -55.58 -4.39 -32.90
C PRO A 18 -54.35 -3.92 -32.11
N LYS A 19 -54.44 -2.75 -31.49
CA LYS A 19 -53.39 -2.29 -30.58
C LYS A 19 -53.37 -3.16 -29.32
N GLY A 20 -52.18 -3.47 -28.84
CA GLY A 20 -51.96 -4.21 -27.62
C GLY A 20 -52.30 -3.42 -26.36
N ASN A 21 -52.76 -4.15 -25.35
CA ASN A 21 -53.02 -3.65 -24.00
C ASN A 21 -51.70 -3.50 -23.22
N LEU A 22 -51.78 -2.86 -22.04
CA LEU A 22 -50.61 -2.73 -21.17
C LEU A 22 -50.02 -4.12 -20.83
N GLY A 23 -48.71 -4.24 -20.99
CA GLY A 23 -47.93 -5.44 -20.72
C GLY A 23 -47.88 -6.47 -21.85
N GLU A 24 -48.59 -6.25 -22.96
CA GLU A 24 -48.45 -7.09 -24.16
C GLU A 24 -47.16 -6.78 -24.93
N PRO A 25 -46.56 -7.76 -25.61
CA PRO A 25 -45.33 -7.56 -26.35
C PRO A 25 -45.55 -6.61 -27.55
N CYS A 26 -44.55 -5.79 -27.84
CA CYS A 26 -44.59 -4.85 -28.95
C CYS A 26 -43.20 -4.67 -29.56
N GLN A 27 -43.16 -4.12 -30.78
CA GLN A 27 -41.93 -3.76 -31.49
C GLN A 27 -41.87 -2.26 -31.84
N ALA A 28 -43.00 -1.55 -31.74
CA ALA A 28 -43.09 -0.13 -32.05
C ALA A 28 -44.26 0.54 -31.32
N ASN A 29 -44.10 1.84 -31.03
CA ASN A 29 -45.05 2.67 -30.28
C ASN A 29 -46.50 2.58 -30.79
N PHE A 30 -46.70 2.54 -32.11
CA PHE A 30 -48.04 2.49 -32.72
C PHE A 30 -48.80 1.19 -32.45
N GLN A 31 -48.12 0.14 -31.99
CA GLN A 31 -48.73 -1.16 -31.66
C GLN A 31 -49.43 -1.12 -30.31
N CYS A 32 -49.20 -0.11 -29.46
CA CYS A 32 -49.74 -0.05 -28.11
C CYS A 32 -50.89 0.95 -28.00
N HIS A 33 -51.91 0.64 -27.20
CA HIS A 33 -53.01 1.57 -26.96
C HIS A 33 -52.51 2.87 -26.31
N SER A 34 -51.53 2.75 -25.42
CA SER A 34 -50.83 3.87 -24.78
C SER A 34 -49.96 4.69 -25.73
N GLY A 35 -49.61 4.16 -26.91
CA GLY A 35 -48.63 4.77 -27.80
C GLY A 35 -47.17 4.60 -27.36
N HIS A 36 -46.90 3.81 -26.32
CA HIS A 36 -45.56 3.62 -25.76
C HIS A 36 -45.18 2.14 -25.81
N CYS A 37 -44.23 1.79 -26.67
CA CYS A 37 -43.61 0.48 -26.73
C CYS A 37 -42.20 0.59 -26.16
N ILE A 38 -42.05 0.17 -24.91
CA ILE A 38 -40.86 0.37 -24.09
C ILE A 38 -40.44 -0.99 -23.55
N ASP A 39 -39.14 -1.31 -23.56
CA ASP A 39 -38.64 -2.63 -23.11
C ASP A 39 -39.32 -3.83 -23.79
N SER A 40 -39.71 -3.67 -25.06
CA SER A 40 -40.49 -4.65 -25.85
C SER A 40 -41.89 -4.96 -25.29
N VAL A 41 -42.45 -4.11 -24.43
CA VAL A 41 -43.81 -4.26 -23.89
C VAL A 41 -44.60 -2.95 -23.98
N CYS A 42 -45.92 -3.06 -24.14
CA CYS A 42 -46.80 -1.91 -24.17
C CYS A 42 -46.88 -1.28 -22.78
N CYS A 43 -46.32 -0.08 -22.65
CA CYS A 43 -46.14 0.59 -21.38
C CYS A 43 -47.18 1.68 -21.14
N ASN A 44 -47.53 1.96 -19.89
CA ASN A 44 -48.46 3.03 -19.55
C ASN A 44 -47.92 4.45 -19.80
N SER A 45 -46.61 4.60 -19.96
CA SER A 45 -45.90 5.86 -20.25
C SER A 45 -44.58 5.60 -20.98
N ALA A 46 -43.83 6.65 -21.32
CA ALA A 46 -42.59 6.54 -22.08
C ALA A 46 -41.35 6.09 -21.28
N CYS A 47 -41.41 6.03 -19.94
CA CYS A 47 -40.26 5.75 -19.07
C CYS A 47 -38.99 6.55 -19.44
N GLU A 48 -39.09 7.87 -19.38
CA GLU A 48 -38.05 8.77 -19.87
C GLU A 48 -36.76 8.77 -19.02
N ALA A 49 -36.80 8.20 -17.82
CA ALA A 49 -35.63 8.14 -16.95
C ALA A 49 -34.81 6.85 -17.12
N ALA A 50 -33.48 6.97 -16.92
CA ALA A 50 -32.55 5.85 -17.00
C ALA A 50 -32.89 4.69 -16.04
N CYS A 51 -33.38 5.02 -14.85
CA CYS A 51 -33.75 4.03 -13.84
C CYS A 51 -35.23 3.65 -13.85
N GLN A 52 -35.85 3.59 -15.03
CA GLN A 52 -37.20 3.08 -15.20
C GLN A 52 -37.22 1.94 -16.21
N ALA A 53 -38.10 0.97 -15.99
CA ALA A 53 -38.37 -0.08 -16.94
C ALA A 53 -39.84 -0.52 -16.88
N CYS A 54 -40.32 -1.09 -17.97
CA CYS A 54 -41.70 -1.51 -18.13
C CYS A 54 -41.87 -3.03 -18.21
N ASN A 55 -40.78 -3.78 -18.36
CA ASN A 55 -40.75 -5.23 -18.39
C ASN A 55 -40.39 -5.85 -17.02
N ILE A 56 -40.50 -5.09 -15.92
CA ILE A 56 -40.19 -5.57 -14.57
C ILE A 56 -41.21 -6.63 -14.15
N VAL A 57 -40.71 -7.81 -13.75
CA VAL A 57 -41.56 -8.91 -13.27
C VAL A 57 -42.41 -8.44 -12.09
N GLY A 58 -43.72 -8.67 -12.19
CA GLY A 58 -44.72 -8.20 -11.21
C GLY A 58 -45.31 -6.82 -11.50
N ASN A 59 -44.71 -6.03 -12.39
CA ASN A 59 -45.19 -4.70 -12.80
C ASN A 59 -45.20 -4.51 -14.34
N ILE A 60 -45.29 -5.61 -15.09
CA ILE A 60 -45.22 -5.59 -16.56
C ILE A 60 -46.30 -4.66 -17.13
N GLY A 61 -45.90 -3.75 -18.03
CA GLY A 61 -46.79 -2.76 -18.63
C GLY A 61 -46.98 -1.48 -17.82
N THR A 62 -46.40 -1.41 -16.62
CA THR A 62 -46.36 -0.21 -15.80
C THR A 62 -44.92 0.28 -15.67
N CYS A 63 -44.69 1.53 -16.05
CA CYS A 63 -43.40 2.16 -15.89
C CYS A 63 -43.02 2.24 -14.41
N THR A 64 -42.03 1.46 -14.00
CA THR A 64 -41.65 1.32 -12.59
C THR A 64 -40.15 1.52 -12.40
N PRO A 65 -39.72 2.01 -11.22
CA PRO A 65 -38.30 2.17 -10.93
C PRO A 65 -37.54 0.85 -11.01
N LEU A 66 -36.37 0.88 -11.64
CA LEU A 66 -35.53 -0.29 -11.88
C LEU A 66 -34.71 -0.63 -10.63
N GLY A 67 -34.63 -1.93 -10.31
CA GLY A 67 -33.82 -2.45 -9.20
C GLY A 67 -34.47 -2.28 -7.82
N SER A 68 -33.70 -2.59 -6.80
CA SER A 68 -34.05 -2.40 -5.38
C SER A 68 -32.79 -2.12 -4.56
N LEU A 69 -32.94 -1.76 -3.29
CA LEU A 69 -31.80 -1.61 -2.38
C LEU A 69 -30.98 -2.90 -2.25
N ASP A 70 -31.64 -4.05 -2.20
CA ASP A 70 -30.99 -5.37 -2.05
C ASP A 70 -30.50 -5.96 -3.39
N SER A 71 -30.95 -5.41 -4.51
CA SER A 71 -30.63 -5.90 -5.85
C SER A 71 -30.52 -4.74 -6.82
N PRO A 72 -29.46 -3.91 -6.69
CA PRO A 72 -29.24 -2.81 -7.60
C PRO A 72 -29.06 -3.30 -9.03
N LYS A 73 -29.49 -2.48 -9.98
CA LYS A 73 -29.43 -2.78 -11.41
C LYS A 73 -28.79 -1.61 -12.15
N THR A 74 -28.12 -1.94 -13.24
CA THR A 74 -27.68 -0.95 -14.21
C THR A 74 -28.83 -0.63 -15.15
N PRO A 75 -29.09 0.66 -15.45
CA PRO A 75 -29.96 1.05 -16.56
C PRO A 75 -29.68 0.27 -17.84
N ASP A 76 -30.73 -0.05 -18.59
CA ASP A 76 -30.58 -0.50 -19.97
C ASP A 76 -30.11 0.68 -20.84
N PRO A 77 -29.16 0.50 -21.77
CA PRO A 77 -28.69 1.58 -22.64
C PRO A 77 -29.79 2.29 -23.42
N SER A 78 -30.93 1.64 -23.68
CA SER A 78 -32.10 2.22 -24.37
C SER A 78 -32.85 3.28 -23.54
N HIS A 79 -32.67 3.28 -22.22
CA HIS A 79 -33.25 4.26 -21.28
C HIS A 79 -32.27 5.39 -20.92
N GLY A 80 -31.07 5.37 -21.49
CA GLY A 80 -29.96 6.24 -21.10
C GLY A 80 -29.07 5.59 -20.04
N THR A 81 -27.99 6.28 -19.68
CA THR A 81 -26.98 5.74 -18.77
C THR A 81 -26.78 6.65 -17.55
N CYS A 82 -26.55 6.05 -16.39
CA CYS A 82 -26.06 6.81 -15.24
C CYS A 82 -24.61 7.22 -15.46
N THR A 83 -24.24 8.40 -14.95
CA THR A 83 -22.85 8.88 -14.97
C THR A 83 -21.89 7.82 -14.44
N ASN A 84 -20.82 7.56 -15.23
CA ASN A 84 -19.77 6.59 -14.92
C ASN A 84 -20.27 5.19 -14.51
N GLN A 85 -21.44 4.76 -15.01
CA GLN A 85 -21.97 3.41 -14.79
C GLN A 85 -20.87 2.34 -15.00
N GLY A 86 -20.75 1.42 -14.04
CA GLY A 86 -19.76 0.33 -14.08
C GLY A 86 -18.42 0.66 -13.43
N THR A 87 -18.20 1.89 -12.96
CA THR A 87 -17.06 2.22 -12.07
C THR A 87 -17.47 2.15 -10.60
N ALA A 88 -16.50 2.23 -9.69
CA ALA A 88 -16.74 2.22 -8.25
C ALA A 88 -17.60 3.39 -7.76
N CYS A 89 -17.51 4.56 -8.42
CA CYS A 89 -18.39 5.72 -8.15
C CYS A 89 -19.57 5.83 -9.10
N GLY A 90 -19.73 4.88 -10.03
CA GLY A 90 -20.74 4.89 -11.06
C GLY A 90 -22.16 4.82 -10.50
N GLY A 91 -23.09 5.48 -11.20
CA GLY A 91 -24.49 5.44 -10.80
C GLY A 91 -25.17 4.11 -11.11
N PHE A 92 -26.14 3.74 -10.28
CA PHE A 92 -26.96 2.53 -10.41
C PHE A 92 -28.40 2.80 -9.97
N CYS A 93 -29.32 1.91 -10.34
CA CYS A 93 -30.72 1.98 -9.96
C CYS A 93 -30.99 1.06 -8.78
N ASN A 94 -31.64 1.59 -7.75
CA ASN A 94 -31.99 0.87 -6.52
C ASN A 94 -33.51 0.90 -6.25
N GLY A 95 -34.32 1.13 -7.27
CA GLY A 95 -35.78 1.26 -7.15
C GLY A 95 -36.26 2.66 -6.69
N THR A 96 -35.38 3.65 -6.60
CA THR A 96 -35.79 5.04 -6.31
C THR A 96 -36.46 5.64 -7.56
N PRO A 97 -37.69 6.18 -7.46
CA PRO A 97 -38.32 6.83 -8.59
C PRO A 97 -37.62 8.14 -8.96
N PRO A 98 -37.64 8.55 -10.24
CA PRO A 98 -37.15 9.86 -10.67
C PRO A 98 -37.83 11.00 -9.91
N GLN A 99 -37.04 12.01 -9.54
CA GLN A 99 -37.45 13.19 -8.79
C GLN A 99 -36.98 14.46 -9.51
N ALA A 100 -37.46 15.64 -9.08
CA ALA A 100 -37.10 16.91 -9.73
C ALA A 100 -35.60 17.22 -9.64
N ASP A 101 -34.94 16.82 -8.55
CA ASP A 101 -33.51 16.93 -8.29
C ASP A 101 -32.69 15.75 -8.84
N ASN A 102 -33.36 14.63 -9.14
CA ASN A 102 -32.75 13.43 -9.72
C ASN A 102 -33.65 12.83 -10.81
N PRO A 103 -33.72 13.46 -12.00
CA PRO A 103 -34.63 13.05 -13.06
C PRO A 103 -34.25 11.72 -13.70
N SER A 104 -33.01 11.24 -13.50
CA SER A 104 -32.59 9.92 -13.99
C SER A 104 -32.97 8.78 -13.05
N GLY A 105 -33.27 9.07 -11.77
CA GLY A 105 -33.45 8.06 -10.72
C GLY A 105 -32.18 7.31 -10.36
N CYS A 106 -31.01 7.76 -10.86
CA CYS A 106 -29.72 7.15 -10.58
C CYS A 106 -29.27 7.47 -9.16
N ILE A 107 -28.79 6.48 -8.44
CA ILE A 107 -28.15 6.64 -7.14
C ILE A 107 -26.66 6.45 -7.29
N TYR A 108 -25.89 7.27 -6.57
CA TYR A 108 -24.44 7.30 -6.64
C TYR A 108 -23.84 7.01 -5.26
N PRO A 109 -22.74 6.25 -5.20
CA PRO A 109 -21.97 6.10 -3.96
C PRO A 109 -21.49 7.45 -3.42
N GLY A 110 -21.64 7.66 -2.11
CA GLY A 110 -21.15 8.85 -1.42
C GLY A 110 -19.67 8.77 -1.04
N THR A 111 -19.20 9.73 -0.25
CA THR A 111 -17.78 9.91 0.12
C THR A 111 -17.17 8.77 0.93
N SER A 112 -17.97 7.84 1.44
CA SER A 112 -17.49 6.62 2.12
C SER A 112 -16.97 5.57 1.14
N THR A 113 -17.27 5.69 -0.15
CA THR A 113 -16.77 4.79 -1.19
C THR A 113 -15.58 5.41 -1.89
N GLN A 114 -14.53 4.62 -2.11
CA GLN A 114 -13.34 5.03 -2.84
C GLN A 114 -13.46 4.61 -4.30
N ASN A 115 -13.10 5.51 -5.22
CA ASN A 115 -13.04 5.20 -6.64
C ASN A 115 -11.94 4.18 -6.95
N THR A 116 -10.80 4.34 -6.31
CA THR A 116 -9.61 3.49 -6.41
C THR A 116 -8.90 3.42 -5.06
N GLU A 117 -7.98 2.47 -4.92
CA GLU A 117 -7.11 2.39 -3.76
C GLU A 117 -6.38 3.71 -3.50
N PRO A 118 -6.20 4.12 -2.21
CA PRO A 118 -5.39 5.28 -1.86
C PRO A 118 -3.95 5.14 -2.38
N GLN A 119 -3.26 6.26 -2.54
CA GLN A 119 -1.88 6.29 -2.98
C GLN A 119 -1.03 7.14 -2.04
N CYS A 120 -0.07 6.52 -1.37
CA CYS A 120 0.95 7.22 -0.61
C CYS A 120 2.16 7.46 -1.52
N SER A 121 2.53 8.73 -1.71
CA SER A 121 3.63 9.14 -2.57
C SER A 121 4.38 10.34 -2.00
N CYS A 122 5.51 10.66 -2.60
CA CYS A 122 6.49 11.63 -2.14
C CYS A 122 7.31 12.10 -3.35
N ALA A 123 8.06 13.21 -3.20
CA ALA A 123 8.81 13.81 -4.29
C ALA A 123 9.95 12.91 -4.80
N ASP A 124 10.59 12.18 -3.91
CA ASP A 124 11.68 11.24 -4.17
C ASP A 124 11.25 9.83 -3.79
N SER A 125 11.62 8.79 -4.55
CA SER A 125 11.47 7.40 -4.09
C SER A 125 12.80 6.95 -3.51
N PRO A 126 12.90 6.50 -2.24
CA PRO A 126 11.84 5.91 -1.40
C PRO A 126 11.27 6.83 -0.28
N CYS A 127 10.88 8.06 -0.57
CA CYS A 127 10.38 9.05 0.40
C CYS A 127 11.38 9.35 1.51
N VAL A 128 12.59 9.78 1.15
CA VAL A 128 13.61 10.20 2.12
C VAL A 128 13.47 11.69 2.38
N ALA A 129 13.28 12.48 1.31
CA ALA A 129 13.30 13.94 1.37
C ALA A 129 12.00 14.58 0.83
N GLY A 130 11.21 15.15 1.74
CA GLY A 130 10.03 15.97 1.41
C GLY A 130 8.70 15.37 1.85
N PRO A 131 7.60 16.14 1.75
CA PRO A 131 6.33 15.75 2.33
C PRO A 131 5.77 14.50 1.67
N THR A 132 5.52 13.50 2.48
CA THR A 132 4.77 12.31 2.13
C THR A 132 3.30 12.64 2.14
N THR A 133 2.64 12.36 1.02
CA THR A 133 1.24 12.70 0.80
C THR A 133 0.44 11.42 0.55
N LEU A 134 -0.60 11.20 1.35
CA LEU A 134 -1.62 10.21 1.08
C LEU A 134 -2.74 10.84 0.26
N THR A 135 -2.88 10.37 -0.96
CA THR A 135 -3.96 10.76 -1.88
C THR A 135 -5.07 9.73 -1.82
N THR A 136 -6.29 10.19 -1.60
CA THR A 136 -7.51 9.38 -1.57
C THR A 136 -8.46 9.86 -2.65
N PHE A 137 -9.32 8.97 -3.12
CA PHE A 137 -10.24 9.24 -4.24
C PHE A 137 -11.70 8.98 -3.85
N PRO A 138 -12.26 9.69 -2.86
CA PRO A 138 -13.64 9.48 -2.44
C PRO A 138 -14.63 9.85 -3.54
N CYS A 139 -15.70 9.06 -3.67
CA CYS A 139 -16.80 9.39 -4.57
C CYS A 139 -17.50 10.67 -4.10
N ASN A 140 -17.94 11.51 -5.03
CA ASN A 140 -18.56 12.80 -4.71
C ASN A 140 -20.11 12.75 -4.63
N GLY A 141 -20.72 11.56 -4.73
CA GLY A 141 -22.17 11.40 -4.72
C GLY A 141 -22.89 11.84 -6.01
N MET A 142 -22.15 12.20 -7.07
CA MET A 142 -22.69 12.65 -8.36
C MET A 142 -22.20 11.80 -9.53
N GLY A 143 -21.63 10.63 -9.24
CA GLY A 143 -21.01 9.77 -10.25
C GLY A 143 -19.55 10.08 -10.51
N GLY A 144 -18.98 11.09 -9.86
CA GLY A 144 -17.56 11.44 -9.92
C GLY A 144 -16.81 11.06 -8.64
N PHE A 145 -15.55 11.46 -8.60
CA PHE A 145 -14.70 11.36 -7.42
C PHE A 145 -13.86 12.63 -7.28
N ASP A 146 -13.52 12.96 -6.05
CA ASP A 146 -12.62 14.04 -5.72
C ASP A 146 -11.24 13.49 -5.38
N GLU A 147 -10.19 14.28 -5.58
CA GLU A 147 -8.82 13.93 -5.16
C GLU A 147 -8.50 14.66 -3.86
N VAL A 148 -8.33 13.91 -2.77
CA VAL A 148 -8.06 14.47 -1.43
C VAL A 148 -6.64 14.09 -1.01
N LYS A 149 -5.78 15.10 -0.84
CA LYS A 149 -4.39 14.97 -0.41
C LYS A 149 -4.27 15.25 1.08
N THR A 150 -3.67 14.31 1.79
CA THR A 150 -3.40 14.41 3.23
C THR A 150 -1.91 14.28 3.47
N ASP A 151 -1.32 15.21 4.21
CA ASP A 151 0.08 15.13 4.64
C ASP A 151 0.23 14.01 5.69
N CYS A 152 1.25 13.17 5.55
CA CYS A 152 1.52 12.08 6.48
C CYS A 152 2.17 12.54 7.80
N GLY A 153 2.31 13.84 8.06
CA GLY A 153 2.77 14.39 9.32
C GLY A 153 4.22 14.05 9.64
N GLY A 154 5.09 14.04 8.63
CA GLY A 154 6.51 13.70 8.83
C GLY A 154 6.85 12.21 8.72
N PHE A 155 5.85 11.33 8.66
CA PHE A 155 6.06 9.89 8.54
C PHE A 155 6.31 9.47 7.09
N ARG A 156 7.20 8.50 6.89
CA ARG A 156 7.34 7.83 5.59
C ARG A 156 6.10 6.99 5.28
N CYS A 157 5.88 6.69 4.00
CA CYS A 157 4.81 5.76 3.61
C CYS A 157 5.09 4.37 4.19
N ALA A 158 4.17 3.86 5.03
CA ALA A 158 4.26 2.50 5.56
C ALA A 158 3.98 1.45 4.48
N SER A 159 3.16 1.81 3.50
CA SER A 159 2.88 1.02 2.31
C SER A 159 2.54 1.94 1.14
N ALA A 160 2.31 1.38 -0.06
CA ALA A 160 1.86 2.15 -1.21
C ALA A 160 0.52 2.88 -1.00
N ILE A 161 -0.24 2.55 0.05
CA ILE A 161 -1.60 3.04 0.28
C ILE A 161 -1.81 3.66 1.67
N ALA A 162 -0.76 3.77 2.50
CA ALA A 162 -0.89 4.24 3.88
C ALA A 162 0.33 5.01 4.37
N CYS A 163 0.08 6.11 5.09
CA CYS A 163 1.09 6.78 5.89
C CYS A 163 1.59 5.87 7.02
N GLY A 164 2.85 6.05 7.42
CA GLY A 164 3.29 5.64 8.74
C GLY A 164 2.49 6.37 9.82
N THR A 165 2.26 5.68 10.93
CA THR A 165 1.54 6.23 12.10
C THR A 165 2.37 6.16 13.37
N THR A 166 3.43 5.35 13.36
CA THR A 166 4.36 5.17 14.46
C THR A 166 5.77 5.03 13.92
N CYS A 167 6.75 5.57 14.64
CA CYS A 167 8.16 5.38 14.34
C CYS A 167 8.84 4.56 15.44
N SER A 168 9.82 3.75 15.07
CA SER A 168 10.73 3.05 15.99
C SER A 168 12.12 3.68 15.97
N SER A 169 12.47 4.34 14.87
CA SER A 169 13.73 5.04 14.68
C SER A 169 13.53 6.25 13.76
N ASP A 170 14.55 7.11 13.68
CA ASP A 170 14.53 8.26 12.77
C ASP A 170 14.40 7.84 11.29
N ALA A 171 14.76 6.61 10.93
CA ALA A 171 14.63 6.09 9.56
C ALA A 171 13.17 5.89 9.10
N ASP A 172 12.22 5.87 10.04
CA ASP A 172 10.77 5.81 9.77
C ASP A 172 10.17 7.20 9.50
N CYS A 173 10.93 8.25 9.83
CA CYS A 173 10.58 9.63 9.62
C CYS A 173 11.25 10.18 8.36
N LEU A 174 10.70 11.25 7.82
CA LEU A 174 11.36 12.05 6.79
C LEU A 174 12.66 12.65 7.33
N GLU A 175 13.60 12.99 6.46
CA GLU A 175 14.93 13.51 6.82
C GLU A 175 14.89 14.72 7.77
N ASP A 176 13.87 15.57 7.63
CA ASP A 176 13.66 16.76 8.48
C ASP A 176 12.95 16.45 9.82
N PHE A 177 12.73 15.17 10.15
CA PHE A 177 12.00 14.71 11.33
C PHE A 177 12.82 13.68 12.13
N THR A 178 12.54 13.61 13.43
CA THR A 178 13.14 12.63 14.35
C THR A 178 12.05 11.87 15.09
N CYS A 179 12.32 10.61 15.41
CA CYS A 179 11.39 9.77 16.13
C CYS A 179 11.48 10.03 17.64
N GLU A 180 10.41 10.59 18.20
CA GLU A 180 10.27 10.81 19.64
C GLU A 180 8.93 10.25 20.12
N ASN A 181 8.96 9.34 21.11
CA ASN A 181 7.75 8.73 21.67
C ASN A 181 6.81 8.13 20.61
N ALA A 182 7.39 7.45 19.60
CA ALA A 182 6.71 6.89 18.45
C ALA A 182 6.02 7.91 17.51
N ALA A 183 6.31 9.20 17.64
CA ALA A 183 5.89 10.26 16.73
C ALA A 183 7.07 10.87 15.96
N CYS A 184 6.88 11.15 14.68
CA CYS A 184 7.84 11.95 13.92
C CYS A 184 7.66 13.43 14.28
N VAL A 185 8.64 14.01 14.96
CA VAL A 185 8.64 15.42 15.34
C VAL A 185 9.63 16.20 14.46
N PRO A 186 9.31 17.43 14.03
CA PRO A 186 10.22 18.24 13.21
C PRO A 186 11.54 18.51 13.93
N LEU A 187 12.65 18.43 13.20
CA LEU A 187 13.96 18.87 13.69
C LEU A 187 13.99 20.40 13.90
N PRO A 188 14.63 20.90 14.97
CA PRO A 188 14.77 22.32 15.21
C PRO A 188 15.67 22.97 14.14
N THR A 189 15.41 24.24 13.82
CA THR A 189 16.13 24.98 12.76
C THR A 189 17.64 25.12 13.00
N GLU A 190 18.04 25.07 14.28
CA GLU A 190 19.45 25.12 14.70
C GLU A 190 20.17 23.76 14.60
N GLY A 191 19.43 22.69 14.33
CA GLY A 191 19.92 21.32 14.26
C GLY A 191 19.87 20.60 15.60
N LYS A 192 19.83 19.26 15.54
CA LYS A 192 19.79 18.38 16.72
C LYS A 192 20.86 17.30 16.60
N CYS A 193 21.63 17.14 17.66
CA CYS A 193 22.59 16.05 17.83
C CYS A 193 21.86 14.69 17.86
N ASP A 194 22.39 13.72 17.12
CA ASP A 194 21.92 12.33 17.06
C ASP A 194 22.25 11.52 18.34
N GLY A 195 23.01 12.12 19.26
CA GLY A 195 23.50 11.49 20.49
C GLY A 195 24.92 10.93 20.37
N ASP A 196 25.55 11.05 19.21
CA ASP A 196 26.94 10.67 19.00
C ASP A 196 27.74 11.82 18.39
N HIS A 197 27.87 11.89 17.07
CA HIS A 197 28.75 12.86 16.41
C HIS A 197 28.14 13.50 15.16
N THR A 198 26.83 13.36 14.97
CA THR A 198 26.14 13.95 13.83
C THR A 198 25.11 14.96 14.30
N ILE A 199 25.19 16.19 13.82
CA ILE A 199 24.12 17.17 13.98
C ILE A 199 23.28 17.14 12.72
N ARG A 200 22.01 16.73 12.88
CA ARG A 200 21.03 16.77 11.80
C ARG A 200 20.42 18.14 11.70
N VAL A 201 20.42 18.73 10.51
CA VAL A 201 19.92 20.09 10.25
C VAL A 201 18.86 20.03 9.14
N PRO A 202 17.66 20.59 9.35
CA PRO A 202 16.61 20.57 8.34
C PRO A 202 17.07 21.18 7.01
N GLY A 203 16.83 20.47 5.90
CA GLY A 203 17.11 20.91 4.54
C GLY A 203 18.61 21.17 4.23
N LYS A 204 19.52 20.65 5.05
CA LYS A 204 20.97 20.79 4.86
C LYS A 204 21.68 19.45 5.12
N ALA A 205 22.89 19.32 4.59
CA ALA A 205 23.74 18.19 4.91
C ALA A 205 24.07 18.16 6.41
N ASP A 206 24.06 16.95 6.96
CA ASP A 206 24.46 16.67 8.33
C ASP A 206 25.89 17.16 8.63
N ILE A 207 26.10 17.63 9.87
CA ILE A 207 27.40 18.10 10.35
C ILE A 207 28.07 16.97 11.13
N ASP A 208 29.22 16.49 10.64
CA ASP A 208 30.08 15.53 11.34
C ASP A 208 30.99 16.27 12.33
N CYS A 209 30.87 15.92 13.62
CA CYS A 209 31.63 16.49 14.72
C CYS A 209 32.93 15.73 15.04
N THR A 210 33.22 14.64 14.34
CA THR A 210 34.45 13.84 14.52
C THR A 210 35.68 14.77 14.51
N PRO A 211 36.56 14.70 15.54
CA PRO A 211 36.75 13.61 16.51
C PRO A 211 35.89 13.69 17.79
N TYR A 212 35.10 14.75 17.95
CA TYR A 212 34.31 15.00 19.15
C TYR A 212 32.86 14.58 18.96
N LYS A 213 32.18 14.31 20.07
CA LYS A 213 30.73 14.16 20.07
C LYS A 213 30.03 15.50 19.95
N CYS A 214 28.77 15.49 19.53
CA CYS A 214 27.91 16.66 19.55
C CYS A 214 27.19 16.83 20.91
N SER A 215 26.80 18.05 21.22
CA SER A 215 25.95 18.37 22.37
C SER A 215 24.94 19.45 21.98
N GLY A 216 23.65 19.12 22.02
CA GLY A 216 22.58 20.01 21.55
C GLY A 216 22.66 20.24 20.05
N SER A 217 22.98 21.46 19.64
CA SER A 217 23.11 21.90 18.24
C SER A 217 24.55 22.24 17.83
N ALA A 218 25.54 21.90 18.66
CA ALA A 218 26.95 22.23 18.40
C ALA A 218 27.87 21.02 18.61
N CYS A 219 28.95 20.99 17.83
CA CYS A 219 30.04 20.06 18.05
C CYS A 219 30.83 20.49 19.28
N LEU A 220 31.21 19.53 20.13
CA LEU A 220 32.18 19.82 21.18
C LEU A 220 33.53 20.14 20.53
N THR A 221 34.29 21.02 21.19
CA THR A 221 35.63 21.43 20.74
C THR A 221 36.72 21.02 21.73
N ALA A 222 36.32 20.48 22.87
CA ALA A 222 37.16 19.90 23.89
C ALA A 222 36.43 18.76 24.59
N CYS A 223 37.18 17.88 25.24
CA CYS A 223 36.66 16.79 26.06
C CYS A 223 37.20 16.89 27.50
N ASP A 224 36.36 16.47 28.43
CA ASP A 224 36.66 16.23 29.84
C ASP A 224 36.62 14.72 30.16
N SER A 225 35.85 13.95 29.39
CA SER A 225 35.72 12.49 29.47
C SER A 225 35.88 11.83 28.10
N VAL A 226 36.25 10.55 28.09
CA VAL A 226 36.22 9.69 26.90
C VAL A 226 34.84 9.64 26.25
N ASP A 227 33.76 9.83 27.02
CA ASP A 227 32.38 9.82 26.51
C ASP A 227 32.08 10.98 25.55
N GLN A 228 32.89 12.03 25.56
CA GLN A 228 32.79 13.18 24.64
C GLN A 228 33.62 12.99 23.37
N CYS A 229 34.32 11.85 23.24
CA CYS A 229 35.06 11.49 22.04
C CYS A 229 34.30 10.42 21.25
N VAL A 230 34.40 10.52 19.92
CA VAL A 230 33.90 9.47 19.04
C VAL A 230 34.81 8.26 19.16
N ALA A 231 34.25 7.08 19.44
CA ALA A 231 35.03 5.86 19.53
C ALA A 231 35.78 5.61 18.19
N PRO A 232 37.07 5.22 18.21
CA PRO A 232 37.87 4.71 19.34
C PRO A 232 38.73 5.76 20.07
N LYS A 233 38.47 7.06 19.84
CA LYS A 233 39.32 8.13 20.39
C LYS A 233 39.17 8.24 21.90
N VAL A 234 40.25 8.66 22.56
CA VAL A 234 40.31 8.88 24.00
C VAL A 234 40.55 10.35 24.31
N CYS A 235 39.97 10.82 25.42
CA CYS A 235 40.19 12.18 25.86
C CYS A 235 41.54 12.32 26.56
N ARG A 236 42.43 13.19 26.04
CA ARG A 236 43.70 13.52 26.69
C ARG A 236 43.55 14.68 27.67
N LEU A 237 44.52 14.80 28.59
CA LEU A 237 44.60 15.91 29.55
C LEU A 237 44.70 17.30 28.88
N SER A 238 45.04 17.37 27.59
CA SER A 238 45.00 18.59 26.78
C SER A 238 43.57 19.03 26.41
N GLY A 239 42.55 18.21 26.70
CA GLY A 239 41.17 18.39 26.27
C GLY A 239 40.91 17.94 24.82
N ALA A 240 41.87 17.25 24.18
CA ALA A 240 41.74 16.80 22.80
C ALA A 240 41.33 15.32 22.70
N CYS A 241 40.41 15.02 21.78
CA CYS A 241 40.06 13.65 21.40
C CYS A 241 41.10 13.12 20.40
N GLU A 242 41.95 12.22 20.85
CA GLU A 242 43.07 11.67 20.07
C GLU A 242 43.00 10.14 20.01
N ASP A 243 43.74 9.55 19.08
CA ASP A 243 43.84 8.10 19.01
C ASP A 243 44.55 7.55 20.26
N PRO A 244 44.10 6.40 20.80
CA PRO A 244 44.75 5.77 21.94
C PRO A 244 46.20 5.43 21.60
N ALA A 245 47.09 5.56 22.60
CA ALA A 245 48.49 5.20 22.41
C ALA A 245 48.59 3.75 21.92
N THR A 246 49.25 3.55 20.78
CA THR A 246 49.45 2.23 20.20
C THR A 246 50.13 1.34 21.23
N ALA A 247 49.52 0.19 21.57
CA ALA A 247 50.13 -0.77 22.46
C ALA A 247 51.53 -1.12 21.91
N PRO A 248 52.57 -1.13 22.76
CA PRO A 248 53.88 -1.58 22.32
C PRO A 248 53.73 -3.00 21.76
N THR A 249 54.36 -3.26 20.61
CA THR A 249 54.42 -4.60 20.04
C THR A 249 54.88 -5.57 21.12
N PRO A 250 54.16 -6.69 21.35
CA PRO A 250 54.63 -7.68 22.30
C PRO A 250 56.00 -8.16 21.82
N LEU A 251 57.05 -7.80 22.57
CA LEU A 251 58.37 -8.36 22.37
C LEU A 251 58.21 -9.88 22.55
N GLY A 252 58.56 -10.64 21.50
CA GLY A 252 58.56 -12.09 21.54
C GLY A 252 59.40 -12.60 22.71
N SER A 253 58.83 -13.55 23.46
CA SER A 253 59.45 -14.38 24.49
C SER A 253 60.33 -13.68 25.53
N CYS A 254 59.77 -13.42 26.71
CA CYS A 254 60.56 -13.48 27.94
C CYS A 254 60.61 -14.94 28.41
N ASP A 255 61.59 -15.70 27.91
CA ASP A 255 61.98 -16.95 28.55
C ASP A 255 62.57 -16.65 29.93
N CYS A 256 61.87 -17.09 30.97
CA CYS A 256 62.37 -17.07 32.33
C CYS A 256 63.35 -18.25 32.50
N VAL A 257 64.62 -18.08 32.12
CA VAL A 257 65.65 -19.05 32.52
C VAL A 257 65.90 -18.87 34.02
N ALA A 258 65.34 -19.79 34.82
CA ALA A 258 65.77 -19.97 36.19
C ALA A 258 67.26 -20.39 36.19
N ALA A 259 68.12 -19.60 36.81
CA ALA A 259 69.51 -19.95 37.01
C ALA A 259 69.59 -21.20 37.92
N GLY A 260 69.80 -22.38 37.32
CA GLY A 260 70.03 -23.61 38.09
C GLY A 260 69.60 -24.95 37.48
N ALA A 261 69.09 -25.03 36.24
CA ALA A 261 68.78 -26.33 35.62
C ALA A 261 69.91 -26.77 34.67
N PRO A 262 70.58 -27.92 34.89
CA PRO A 262 71.57 -28.43 33.96
C PRO A 262 70.89 -28.90 32.66
N GLY A 263 71.42 -28.42 31.53
CA GLY A 263 70.95 -28.78 30.19
C GLY A 263 71.01 -30.29 29.97
N LYS A 264 69.90 -30.88 29.54
CA LYS A 264 69.85 -32.28 29.11
C LYS A 264 69.85 -32.33 27.59
N THR A 265 71.04 -32.60 27.07
CA THR A 265 71.33 -32.96 25.69
C THR A 265 70.56 -34.20 25.26
N SER A 266 69.95 -34.11 24.08
CA SER A 266 69.82 -35.12 23.02
C SER A 266 69.78 -36.61 23.39
N GLY A 267 68.67 -37.27 23.04
CA GLY A 267 68.59 -38.73 22.90
C GLY A 267 67.40 -39.11 22.01
N ALA A 268 67.69 -39.54 20.78
CA ALA A 268 66.74 -39.91 19.74
C ALA A 268 66.31 -41.42 19.84
N PRO A 269 65.61 -42.03 18.86
CA PRO A 269 64.37 -42.77 19.04
C PRO A 269 64.52 -44.30 18.97
N LEU A 270 63.50 -45.07 19.37
CA LEU A 270 63.43 -46.51 19.08
C LEU A 270 62.00 -47.00 18.84
N SER A 271 61.89 -47.73 17.75
CA SER A 271 60.69 -48.16 17.06
C SER A 271 60.21 -49.56 17.48
N LEU A 272 58.97 -49.86 17.06
CA LEU A 272 58.51 -51.09 16.37
C LEU A 272 57.77 -52.22 17.12
N CYS A 273 56.68 -52.62 16.44
CA CYS A 273 55.99 -53.93 16.34
C CYS A 273 54.80 -54.20 17.29
N LEU A 274 53.66 -54.79 16.90
CA LEU A 274 52.91 -55.01 15.62
C LEU A 274 51.67 -55.89 15.98
N ALA A 275 50.64 -55.85 15.13
CA ALA A 275 49.67 -56.94 14.81
C ALA A 275 48.20 -56.85 15.32
N ALA A 276 47.35 -56.21 14.50
CA ALA A 276 46.41 -56.85 13.55
C ALA A 276 45.15 -57.66 13.99
N LEU A 277 44.01 -57.27 13.36
CA LEU A 277 42.87 -58.09 12.83
C LEU A 277 41.87 -58.68 13.85
N ALA A 278 40.55 -58.76 13.66
CA ALA A 278 39.64 -58.47 12.55
C ALA A 278 38.16 -58.37 13.05
N LEU A 279 37.36 -57.61 12.30
CA LEU A 279 35.95 -57.79 11.91
C LEU A 279 35.03 -58.71 12.76
N ALA A 280 33.92 -58.17 13.27
CA ALA A 280 32.57 -58.71 13.03
C ALA A 280 31.45 -57.77 13.52
N SER A 281 30.65 -57.37 12.55
CA SER A 281 29.24 -56.99 12.60
C SER A 281 28.39 -57.55 13.74
N MET A 282 27.54 -56.68 14.32
CA MET A 282 26.10 -56.91 14.57
C MET A 282 25.54 -55.61 15.19
N ARG A 283 24.89 -54.71 14.42
CA ARG A 283 23.48 -54.78 13.98
C ARG A 283 22.51 -54.78 15.18
N ARG A 284 21.67 -53.72 15.24
CA ARG A 284 20.48 -53.46 16.10
C ARG A 284 20.80 -52.51 17.27
N ARG A 285 20.08 -51.41 17.53
CA ARG A 285 18.75 -50.92 17.12
C ARG A 285 18.75 -49.42 17.47
N ARG A 286 18.46 -48.52 16.52
CA ARG A 286 17.13 -47.96 16.21
C ARG A 286 16.58 -46.97 17.25
N ARG A 287 16.16 -45.82 16.70
CA ARG A 287 15.09 -44.88 17.12
C ARG A 287 15.54 -43.82 18.14
N SER A 288 15.18 -42.54 18.00
CA SER A 288 14.13 -41.89 17.17
C SER A 288 14.18 -40.36 17.29
N ILE A 289 13.86 -39.66 16.18
CA ILE A 289 12.90 -38.54 16.03
C ILE A 289 13.23 -37.24 16.82
N GLY A 290 13.35 -36.04 16.24
CA GLY A 290 12.82 -35.50 14.99
C GLY A 290 11.69 -34.49 15.29
N GLN A 291 12.00 -33.21 15.31
CA GLN A 291 11.39 -32.10 14.55
C GLN A 291 12.16 -30.83 14.86
#